data_AF-A0A7S3WMI3-F1
#
_entry.id   AF-A0A7S3WMI3-F1
#
_cell.length_a   1.000
_cell.length_b   1.000
_cell.length_c   1.000
_cell.angle_alpha   90.00
_cell.angle_beta   90.00
_cell.angle_gamma   90.00
#
_symmetry.space_group_name_H-M   'P 1'
#
loop_
_entity.id
_entity.type
_entity.pdbx_description
1 polymer ?
#
loop_
_entity_poly.entity_id
_entity_poly.type
_entity_poly.pdbx_seq_one_letter_code
_entity_poly.pdbx_strand_id
1 'polypeptide(L)'
;RALRVIRFFRLVRVVRVVRLVNGWHYAEQMALLFKVTMELMRLGLHFVILLCLMVVVAATFVWFFEASDCDWELLQSPNHMPPRECVSMSHFDSIPSVIWWALITLTTAGYGDMVPRSIMGKLAGGAMCICAVMIMAFTAAQFSTHFRQRWMQEKAKLQFRKRFAVEHPAMVKEQREVEELMTNFEESFDELLTKVA
;
A
#
# COMPACT_ATOMS: atom_id res chain seq x y z
N ARG A 1 -24.96 28.55 -33.59
CA ARG A 1 -23.53 28.15 -33.64
C ARG A 1 -22.65 28.94 -32.65
N ALA A 2 -22.87 30.24 -32.46
CA ALA A 2 -22.12 31.10 -31.52
C ALA A 2 -22.13 30.66 -30.02
N LEU A 3 -23.24 30.12 -29.51
CA LEU A 3 -23.34 29.66 -28.11
C LEU A 3 -22.38 28.49 -27.77
N ARG A 4 -21.99 27.67 -28.75
CA ARG A 4 -20.98 26.61 -28.57
C ARG A 4 -19.57 27.18 -28.39
N VAL A 5 -19.27 28.28 -29.09
CA VAL A 5 -17.98 28.97 -29.03
C VAL A 5 -17.78 29.69 -27.69
N ILE A 6 -18.83 30.31 -27.15
CA ILE A 6 -18.80 30.96 -25.81
C ILE A 6 -18.58 29.94 -24.69
N ARG A 7 -19.15 28.73 -24.79
CA ARG A 7 -18.88 27.62 -23.84
C ARG A 7 -17.44 27.14 -23.92
N PHE A 8 -16.85 27.07 -25.12
CA PHE A 8 -15.44 26.74 -25.32
C PHE A 8 -14.51 27.75 -24.64
N PHE A 9 -14.84 29.05 -24.69
CA PHE A 9 -14.06 30.09 -24.02
C PHE A 9 -14.08 30.00 -22.47
N ARG A 10 -15.06 29.33 -21.85
CA ARG A 10 -15.01 29.06 -20.40
C ARG A 10 -13.91 28.07 -20.01
N LEU A 11 -13.46 27.21 -20.93
CA LEU A 11 -12.35 26.29 -20.72
C LEU A 11 -10.99 27.01 -20.58
N VAL A 12 -10.90 28.29 -20.97
CA VAL A 12 -9.72 29.13 -20.69
C VAL A 12 -9.46 29.26 -19.18
N ARG A 13 -10.47 29.06 -18.32
CA ARG A 13 -10.25 28.96 -16.86
C ARG A 13 -9.41 27.74 -16.47
N VAL A 14 -9.42 26.67 -17.25
CA VAL A 14 -8.57 25.48 -17.04
C VAL A 14 -7.11 25.79 -17.36
N VAL A 15 -6.80 26.79 -18.21
CA VAL A 15 -5.42 27.27 -18.40
C VAL A 15 -4.84 27.87 -17.12
N ARG A 16 -5.67 28.31 -16.16
CA ARG A 16 -5.17 28.67 -14.82
C ARG A 16 -4.67 27.46 -14.03
N VAL A 17 -5.17 26.25 -14.29
CA VAL A 17 -4.65 25.00 -13.72
C VAL A 17 -3.23 24.73 -14.24
N VAL A 18 -2.87 25.18 -15.44
CA VAL A 18 -1.48 25.12 -15.95
C VAL A 18 -0.54 26.00 -15.10
N ARG A 19 -1.04 27.00 -14.36
CA ARG A 19 -0.21 27.70 -13.35
C ARG A 19 0.16 26.80 -12.16
N LEU A 20 -0.52 25.67 -11.93
CA LEU A 20 -0.07 24.66 -10.96
C LEU A 20 1.17 23.91 -11.46
N VAL A 21 1.38 23.80 -12.78
CA VAL A 21 2.62 23.27 -13.38
C VAL A 21 3.79 24.23 -13.16
N ASN A 22 3.55 25.54 -13.12
CA ASN A 22 4.54 26.52 -12.65
C ASN A 22 4.85 26.38 -11.14
N GLY A 23 4.14 25.51 -10.43
CA GLY A 23 4.49 25.00 -9.10
C GLY A 23 5.72 24.09 -9.11
N TRP A 24 6.61 24.17 -10.10
CA TRP A 24 7.89 23.46 -10.14
C TRP A 24 8.75 23.69 -8.89
N HIS A 25 8.54 24.79 -8.17
CA HIS A 25 9.15 25.01 -6.85
C HIS A 25 8.71 23.98 -5.79
N TYR A 26 7.56 23.33 -5.98
CA TYR A 26 7.07 22.19 -5.20
C TYR A 26 7.56 20.84 -5.77
N ALA A 27 8.13 20.79 -6.99
CA ALA A 27 8.65 19.56 -7.57
C ALA A 27 9.84 19.02 -6.75
N GLU A 28 10.73 19.90 -6.26
CA GLU A 28 11.81 19.49 -5.35
C GLU A 28 11.28 18.88 -4.05
N GLN A 29 10.22 19.48 -3.48
CA GLN A 29 9.61 19.00 -2.24
C GLN A 29 8.85 17.69 -2.46
N MET A 30 8.18 17.55 -3.60
CA MET A 30 7.49 16.32 -3.99
C MET A 30 8.46 15.19 -4.31
N ALA A 31 9.60 15.46 -4.93
CA ALA A 31 10.65 14.46 -5.15
C ALA A 31 11.21 13.94 -3.82
N LEU A 32 11.38 14.81 -2.82
CA LEU A 32 11.77 14.42 -1.46
C LEU A 32 10.70 13.55 -0.79
N LEU A 33 9.43 13.98 -0.84
CA LEU A 33 8.30 13.21 -0.34
C LEU A 33 8.24 11.84 -1.01
N PHE A 34 8.38 11.79 -2.34
CA PHE A 34 8.34 10.57 -3.13
C PHE A 34 9.49 9.62 -2.76
N LYS A 35 10.71 10.14 -2.57
CA LYS A 35 11.84 9.34 -2.11
C LYS A 35 11.58 8.72 -0.73
N VAL A 36 11.05 9.52 0.20
CA VAL A 36 10.69 9.05 1.55
C VAL A 36 9.56 8.02 1.47
N THR A 37 8.50 8.26 0.71
CA THR A 37 7.36 7.32 0.61
C THR A 37 7.73 6.02 -0.08
N MET A 38 8.55 6.04 -1.15
CA MET A 38 9.01 4.82 -1.84
C MET A 38 9.80 3.90 -0.90
N GLU A 39 10.64 4.46 -0.05
CA GLU A 39 11.39 3.66 0.91
C GLU A 39 10.49 3.10 2.01
N LEU A 40 9.51 3.89 2.49
CA LEU A 40 8.49 3.43 3.43
C LEU A 40 7.56 2.36 2.83
N MET A 41 7.26 2.41 1.53
CA MET A 41 6.43 1.40 0.86
C MET A 41 7.08 0.01 0.91
N ARG A 42 8.41 -0.08 0.85
CA ARG A 42 9.12 -1.36 1.01
C ARG A 42 8.91 -1.94 2.41
N LEU A 43 8.96 -1.11 3.45
CA LEU A 43 8.66 -1.53 4.82
C LEU A 43 7.18 -1.91 4.97
N GLY A 44 6.28 -1.09 4.42
CA GLY A 44 4.83 -1.33 4.39
C GLY A 44 4.46 -2.65 3.72
N LEU A 45 5.17 -3.02 2.64
CA LEU A 45 4.94 -4.29 1.94
C LEU A 45 5.15 -5.51 2.84
N HIS A 46 6.19 -5.52 3.68
CA HIS A 46 6.44 -6.62 4.62
C HIS A 46 5.30 -6.78 5.64
N PHE A 47 4.75 -5.65 6.12
CA PHE A 47 3.60 -5.67 7.02
C PHE A 47 2.31 -6.15 6.33
N VAL A 48 2.09 -5.76 5.08
CA VAL A 48 0.95 -6.26 4.29
C VAL A 48 1.08 -7.76 4.06
N ILE A 49 2.27 -8.26 3.73
CA ILE A 49 2.53 -9.70 3.58
C ILE A 49 2.26 -10.44 4.90
N LEU A 50 2.74 -9.92 6.03
CA LEU A 50 2.51 -10.53 7.34
C LEU A 50 1.02 -10.54 7.72
N LEU A 51 0.28 -9.48 7.40
CA LEU A 51 -1.16 -9.40 7.61
C LEU A 51 -1.93 -10.37 6.70
N CYS A 52 -1.54 -10.51 5.43
CA CYS A 52 -2.11 -11.51 4.53
C CYS A 52 -1.84 -12.95 5.02
N LEU A 53 -0.62 -13.23 5.49
CA LEU A 53 -0.26 -14.54 6.04
C LEU A 53 -1.10 -14.85 7.28
N MET A 54 -1.30 -13.88 8.16
CA MET A 54 -2.17 -14.02 9.33
C MET A 54 -3.62 -14.33 8.93
N VAL A 55 -4.15 -13.66 7.91
CA VAL A 55 -5.50 -13.92 7.37
C VAL A 55 -5.63 -15.34 6.84
N VAL A 56 -4.64 -15.83 6.09
CA VAL A 56 -4.65 -17.20 5.57
C VAL A 56 -4.60 -18.22 6.71
N VAL A 57 -3.74 -18.03 7.72
CA VAL A 57 -3.68 -18.91 8.89
C VAL A 57 -5.00 -18.90 9.66
N ALA A 58 -5.60 -17.72 9.86
CA ALA A 58 -6.91 -17.58 10.50
C ALA A 58 -8.00 -18.33 9.72
N ALA A 59 -8.04 -18.15 8.40
CA ALA A 59 -9.01 -18.78 7.53
C ALA A 59 -8.88 -20.31 7.58
N THR A 60 -7.66 -20.84 7.55
CA THR A 60 -7.42 -22.29 7.68
C THR A 60 -7.88 -22.83 9.03
N PHE A 61 -7.63 -22.10 10.12
CA PHE A 61 -8.05 -22.52 11.46
C PHE A 61 -9.58 -22.48 11.60
N VAL A 62 -10.23 -21.39 11.19
CA VAL A 62 -11.70 -21.28 11.21
C VAL A 62 -12.34 -22.34 10.33
N TRP A 63 -11.79 -22.57 9.13
CA TRP A 63 -12.24 -23.65 8.25
C TRP A 63 -12.11 -25.02 8.91
N PHE A 64 -11.00 -25.30 9.60
CA PHE A 64 -10.79 -26.57 10.30
C PHE A 64 -11.85 -26.84 11.38
N PHE A 65 -12.17 -25.84 12.23
CA PHE A 65 -13.19 -25.98 13.27
C PHE A 65 -14.60 -26.04 12.72
N GLU A 66 -14.89 -25.26 11.67
CA GLU A 66 -16.22 -25.28 11.06
C GLU A 66 -16.45 -26.57 10.26
N ALA A 67 -15.39 -27.13 9.63
CA ALA A 67 -15.43 -28.42 8.94
C ALA A 67 -15.56 -29.61 9.89
N SER A 68 -15.04 -29.52 11.13
CA SER A 68 -15.19 -30.59 12.13
C SER A 68 -16.57 -30.64 12.79
N ASP A 69 -17.30 -29.52 12.82
CA ASP A 69 -18.64 -29.45 13.39
C ASP A 69 -19.75 -29.72 12.36
N CYS A 70 -19.43 -29.67 11.06
CA CYS A 70 -20.34 -29.97 9.96
C CYS A 70 -19.95 -31.28 9.26
N ASP A 71 -20.49 -32.41 9.71
CA ASP A 71 -20.38 -33.69 9.01
C ASP A 71 -21.12 -33.64 7.65
N TRP A 72 -20.40 -33.29 6.60
CA TRP A 72 -20.88 -33.30 5.21
C TRP A 72 -21.25 -34.69 4.69
N GLU A 73 -20.77 -35.78 5.33
CA GLU A 73 -21.13 -37.16 5.00
C GLU A 73 -22.59 -37.51 5.35
N LEU A 74 -23.23 -36.80 6.29
CA LEU A 74 -24.63 -37.05 6.67
C LEU A 74 -25.66 -36.45 5.68
N LEU A 75 -25.22 -35.60 4.74
CA LEU A 75 -26.08 -35.01 3.70
C LEU A 75 -26.37 -35.97 2.54
N GLN A 76 -25.64 -37.09 2.44
CA GLN A 76 -25.80 -38.07 1.35
C GLN A 76 -26.58 -39.33 1.77
N SER A 77 -27.25 -39.30 2.93
CA SER A 77 -28.19 -40.33 3.35
C SER A 77 -29.62 -39.93 2.94
N PRO A 78 -30.32 -40.70 2.08
CA PRO A 78 -31.64 -40.33 1.56
C PRO A 78 -32.76 -40.31 2.62
N ASN A 79 -32.49 -40.73 3.86
CA ASN A 79 -33.49 -40.86 4.93
C ASN A 79 -33.09 -40.21 6.28
N HIS A 80 -32.05 -39.37 6.31
CA HIS A 80 -31.72 -38.60 7.52
C HIS A 80 -31.85 -37.10 7.25
N MET A 81 -32.71 -36.43 8.01
CA MET A 81 -32.81 -34.97 7.99
C MET A 81 -31.48 -34.42 8.49
N PRO A 82 -30.71 -33.67 7.69
CA PRO A 82 -29.50 -33.05 8.19
C PRO A 82 -29.89 -32.09 9.33
N PRO A 83 -29.12 -31.99 10.41
CA PRO A 83 -29.39 -31.03 11.47
C PRO A 83 -29.56 -29.63 10.86
N ARG A 84 -30.67 -28.97 11.19
CA ARG A 84 -31.12 -27.70 10.59
C ARG A 84 -30.09 -26.56 10.63
N GLU A 85 -29.05 -26.67 11.45
CA GLU A 85 -28.02 -25.65 11.64
C GLU A 85 -26.91 -25.64 10.57
N CYS A 86 -26.65 -26.75 9.88
CA CYS A 86 -25.47 -26.85 9.01
C CYS A 86 -25.70 -26.33 7.58
N VAL A 87 -26.96 -26.21 7.11
CA VAL A 87 -27.28 -26.22 5.67
C VAL A 87 -27.65 -24.86 5.05
N SER A 88 -27.57 -23.71 5.73
CA SER A 88 -28.11 -22.47 5.12
C SER A 88 -27.28 -21.19 5.10
N MET A 89 -26.16 -21.06 5.85
CA MET A 89 -25.37 -19.81 5.82
C MET A 89 -23.87 -19.94 6.09
N SER A 90 -23.37 -21.14 6.37
CA SER A 90 -21.94 -21.41 6.44
C SER A 90 -21.48 -21.80 5.03
N HIS A 91 -21.38 -20.85 4.10
CA HIS A 91 -20.86 -21.11 2.75
C HIS A 91 -19.34 -21.42 2.75
N PHE A 92 -18.76 -21.91 3.85
CA PHE A 92 -17.34 -22.21 4.01
C PHE A 92 -16.90 -23.49 3.28
N ASP A 93 -17.32 -23.65 2.03
CA ASP A 93 -17.10 -24.84 1.21
C ASP A 93 -15.62 -25.03 0.82
N SER A 94 -14.82 -23.97 0.87
CA SER A 94 -13.40 -24.01 0.49
C SER A 94 -12.58 -22.92 1.18
N ILE A 95 -11.27 -23.13 1.32
CA ILE A 95 -10.34 -22.14 1.92
C ILE A 95 -10.48 -20.73 1.27
N PRO A 96 -10.61 -20.56 -0.06
CA PRO A 96 -10.81 -19.24 -0.67
C PRO A 96 -12.09 -18.52 -0.21
N SER A 97 -13.16 -19.25 0.08
CA SER A 97 -14.41 -18.68 0.59
C SER A 97 -14.25 -18.13 2.02
N VAL A 98 -13.43 -18.81 2.83
CA VAL A 98 -13.11 -18.37 4.20
C VAL A 98 -12.16 -17.17 4.15
N ILE A 99 -11.25 -17.12 3.18
CA ILE A 99 -10.41 -15.95 2.93
C ILE A 99 -11.26 -14.72 2.56
N TRP A 100 -12.31 -14.90 1.74
CA TRP A 100 -13.26 -13.82 1.44
C TRP A 100 -13.90 -13.27 2.72
N TRP A 101 -14.48 -14.16 3.54
CA TRP A 101 -15.04 -13.78 4.84
C TRP A 101 -14.03 -13.06 5.74
N ALA A 102 -12.80 -13.58 5.83
CA ALA A 102 -11.74 -12.99 6.63
C ALA A 102 -11.32 -11.61 6.10
N LEU A 103 -11.31 -11.42 4.77
CA LEU A 103 -10.98 -10.15 4.13
C LEU A 103 -12.04 -9.07 4.41
N ILE A 104 -13.32 -9.39 4.24
CA ILE A 104 -14.42 -8.44 4.49
C ILE A 104 -14.56 -8.11 5.97
N THR A 105 -14.24 -9.06 6.86
CA THR A 105 -14.25 -8.86 8.31
C THR A 105 -13.07 -8.00 8.74
N LEU A 106 -11.88 -8.28 8.21
CA LEU A 106 -10.67 -7.48 8.46
C LEU A 106 -10.81 -6.05 7.98
N THR A 107 -11.40 -5.85 6.80
CA THR A 107 -11.66 -4.52 6.23
C THR A 107 -12.87 -3.83 6.87
N THR A 108 -13.50 -4.44 7.88
CA THR A 108 -14.69 -3.94 8.57
C THR A 108 -15.91 -3.71 7.66
N ALA A 109 -15.90 -4.25 6.44
CA ALA A 109 -17.02 -4.17 5.50
C ALA A 109 -18.19 -5.04 5.97
N GLY A 110 -17.89 -6.27 6.44
CA GLY A 110 -18.84 -7.11 7.17
C GLY A 110 -20.18 -7.33 6.46
N TYR A 111 -20.18 -7.78 5.20
CA TYR A 111 -21.42 -8.00 4.43
C TYR A 111 -22.41 -8.95 5.09
N GLY A 112 -21.92 -9.91 5.90
CA GLY A 112 -22.76 -10.86 6.63
C GLY A 112 -23.34 -11.97 5.75
N ASP A 113 -22.81 -12.15 4.55
CA ASP A 113 -23.09 -13.25 3.62
C ASP A 113 -22.59 -14.61 4.14
N MET A 114 -21.51 -14.59 4.91
CA MET A 114 -20.90 -15.78 5.52
C MET A 114 -20.50 -15.44 6.96
N VAL A 115 -20.77 -16.32 7.92
CA VAL A 115 -20.40 -16.10 9.34
C VAL A 115 -20.15 -17.46 10.02
N PRO A 116 -19.07 -17.63 10.80
CA PRO A 116 -18.84 -18.87 11.56
C PRO A 116 -19.98 -19.13 12.52
N ARG A 117 -20.50 -20.36 12.53
CA ARG A 117 -21.57 -20.81 13.44
C ARG A 117 -21.00 -21.53 14.65
N SER A 118 -19.91 -22.30 14.47
CA SER A 118 -19.24 -23.01 15.55
C SER A 118 -18.85 -22.07 16.69
N ILE A 119 -19.00 -22.53 17.94
CA ILE A 119 -18.52 -21.80 19.13
C ILE A 119 -17.00 -21.63 19.04
N MET A 120 -16.28 -22.67 18.61
CA MET A 120 -14.83 -22.63 18.44
C MET A 120 -14.43 -21.73 17.27
N GLY A 121 -15.17 -21.81 16.15
CA GLY A 121 -14.98 -20.90 15.00
C GLY A 121 -15.17 -19.43 15.36
N LYS A 122 -16.18 -19.11 16.19
CA LYS A 122 -16.44 -17.73 16.68
C LYS A 122 -15.34 -17.24 17.63
N LEU A 123 -14.88 -18.07 18.57
CA LEU A 123 -13.80 -17.71 19.49
C LEU A 123 -12.50 -17.46 18.72
N ALA A 124 -12.16 -18.36 17.79
CA ALA A 124 -10.99 -18.19 16.92
C ALA A 124 -11.10 -16.93 16.06
N GLY A 125 -12.22 -16.74 15.37
CA GLY A 125 -12.46 -15.56 14.54
C GLY A 125 -12.40 -14.26 15.35
N GLY A 126 -12.98 -14.24 16.55
CA GLY A 126 -12.95 -13.09 17.45
C GLY A 126 -11.55 -12.75 17.94
N ALA A 127 -10.78 -13.75 18.39
CA ALA A 127 -9.38 -13.56 18.79
C ALA A 127 -8.54 -13.02 17.63
N MET A 128 -8.74 -13.55 16.42
CA MET A 128 -8.03 -13.08 15.23
C MET A 128 -8.41 -11.66 14.82
N CYS A 129 -9.67 -11.25 14.97
CA CYS A 129 -10.07 -9.86 14.74
C CYS A 129 -9.34 -8.89 15.68
N ILE A 130 -9.22 -9.22 16.97
CA ILE A 130 -8.49 -8.40 17.94
C ILE A 130 -7.01 -8.29 17.54
N CYS A 131 -6.36 -9.42 17.26
CA CYS A 131 -4.97 -9.44 16.81
C CYS A 131 -4.76 -8.61 15.54
N ALA A 132 -5.69 -8.67 14.59
CA ALA A 132 -5.57 -7.96 13.33
C ALA A 132 -5.69 -6.45 13.50
N VAL A 133 -6.63 -5.99 14.35
CA VAL A 133 -6.76 -4.57 14.72
C VAL A 133 -5.50 -4.06 15.41
N MET A 134 -4.91 -4.85 16.32
CA MET A 134 -3.65 -4.51 16.98
C MET A 134 -2.50 -4.34 15.98
N ILE A 135 -2.40 -5.24 14.99
CA ILE A 135 -1.39 -5.13 13.93
C ILE A 135 -1.65 -3.91 13.04
N MET A 136 -2.88 -3.64 12.64
CA MET A 136 -3.22 -2.44 11.87
C MET A 136 -2.88 -1.14 12.61
N ALA A 137 -3.17 -1.09 13.91
CA ALA A 137 -2.80 0.05 14.76
C ALA A 137 -1.27 0.19 14.85
N PHE A 138 -0.56 -0.92 15.03
CA PHE A 138 0.90 -0.94 15.08
C PHE A 138 1.54 -0.47 13.77
N THR A 139 1.04 -0.93 12.61
CA THR A 139 1.59 -0.53 11.30
C THR A 139 1.33 0.93 11.00
N ALA A 140 0.15 1.45 11.35
CA ALA A 140 -0.14 2.88 11.25
C ALA A 140 0.79 3.73 12.14
N ALA A 141 1.06 3.27 13.37
CA ALA A 141 1.98 3.94 14.27
C ALA A 141 3.43 3.93 13.73
N GLN A 142 3.93 2.77 13.30
CA GLN A 142 5.26 2.63 12.69
C GLN A 142 5.40 3.44 11.41
N PHE A 143 4.37 3.46 10.56
CA PHE A 143 4.38 4.29 9.36
C PHE A 143 4.54 5.77 9.72
N SER A 144 3.80 6.27 10.71
CA SER A 144 3.88 7.66 11.15
C SER A 144 5.25 8.02 11.73
N THR A 145 5.82 7.15 12.58
CA THR A 145 7.13 7.39 13.21
C THR A 145 8.26 7.34 12.19
N HIS A 146 8.30 6.32 11.33
CA HIS A 146 9.31 6.20 10.28
C HIS A 146 9.20 7.33 9.26
N PHE A 147 7.98 7.71 8.85
CA PHE A 147 7.76 8.81 7.92
C PHE A 147 8.32 10.10 8.52
N ARG A 148 7.97 10.38 9.78
CA ARG A 148 8.45 11.56 10.50
C ARG A 148 9.97 11.57 10.62
N GLN A 149 10.57 10.46 11.04
CA GLN A 149 12.02 10.36 11.21
C GLN A 149 12.75 10.60 9.89
N ARG A 150 12.35 9.92 8.82
CA ARG A 150 12.97 10.07 7.49
C ARG A 150 12.75 11.45 6.89
N TRP A 151 11.54 12.00 7.06
CA TRP A 151 11.23 13.36 6.65
C TRP A 151 12.13 14.40 7.33
N MET A 152 12.30 14.30 8.65
CA MET A 152 13.15 15.21 9.40
C MET A 152 14.63 15.07 9.03
N GLN A 153 15.11 13.83 8.82
CA GLN A 153 16.47 13.56 8.36
C GLN A 153 16.74 14.17 6.98
N GLU A 154 15.86 13.94 6.00
CA GLU A 154 16.04 14.46 4.65
C GLU A 154 15.91 15.99 4.60
N LYS A 155 15.01 16.58 5.40
CA LYS A 155 14.96 18.05 5.57
C LYS A 155 16.23 18.62 6.20
N ALA A 156 16.77 17.98 7.23
CA ALA A 156 18.00 18.41 7.88
C ALA A 156 19.19 18.36 6.90
N LYS A 157 19.33 17.28 6.12
CA LYS A 157 20.35 17.17 5.06
C LYS A 157 20.22 18.28 4.02
N LEU A 158 18.99 18.56 3.56
CA LEU A 158 18.75 19.62 2.57
C LEU A 158 19.10 21.01 3.13
N GLN A 159 18.73 21.29 4.38
CA GLN A 159 19.08 22.55 5.05
C GLN A 159 20.59 22.69 5.27
N PHE A 160 21.26 21.62 5.69
CA PHE A 160 22.72 21.58 5.82
C PHE A 160 23.39 21.86 4.48
N ARG A 161 22.98 21.18 3.40
CA ARG A 161 23.52 21.40 2.05
C ARG A 161 23.32 22.84 1.58
N LYS A 162 22.16 23.44 1.85
CA LYS A 162 21.89 24.85 1.52
C LYS A 162 22.78 25.82 2.31
N ARG A 163 22.97 25.59 3.62
CA ARG A 163 23.87 26.42 4.45
C ARG A 163 25.33 26.26 4.04
N PHE A 164 25.79 25.03 3.87
CA PHE A 164 27.15 24.71 3.45
C PHE A 164 27.49 25.33 2.10
N ALA A 165 26.54 25.35 1.15
CA ALA A 165 26.74 25.98 -0.15
C ALA A 165 26.87 27.52 -0.07
N VAL A 166 26.26 28.15 0.92
CA VAL A 166 26.39 29.60 1.16
C VAL A 166 27.69 29.92 1.88
N GLU A 167 28.11 29.08 2.83
CA GLU A 167 29.32 29.28 3.63
C GLU A 167 30.62 28.95 2.85
N HIS A 168 30.56 27.95 1.96
CA HIS A 168 31.69 27.51 1.15
C HIS A 168 31.40 27.56 -0.36
N PRO A 169 31.26 28.75 -0.95
CA PRO A 169 30.92 28.88 -2.37
C PRO A 169 32.04 28.37 -3.29
N ALA A 170 33.31 28.45 -2.88
CA ALA A 170 34.45 27.99 -3.65
C ALA A 170 34.44 26.46 -3.84
N MET A 171 34.17 25.69 -2.77
CA MET A 171 34.08 24.22 -2.86
C MET A 171 32.89 23.76 -3.70
N VAL A 172 31.75 24.44 -3.62
CA VAL A 172 30.58 24.10 -4.46
C VAL A 172 30.88 24.36 -5.94
N LYS A 173 31.64 25.41 -6.24
CA LYS A 173 32.05 25.71 -7.61
C LYS A 173 32.99 24.63 -8.14
N GLU A 174 33.98 24.23 -7.35
CA GLU A 174 34.93 23.15 -7.70
C GLU A 174 34.21 21.81 -7.91
N GLN A 175 33.26 21.44 -7.03
CA GLN A 175 32.43 20.25 -7.25
C GLN A 175 31.67 20.30 -8.58
N ARG A 176 31.14 21.47 -8.95
CA ARG A 176 30.38 21.65 -10.18
C ARG A 176 31.27 21.52 -11.42
N GLU A 177 32.50 22.05 -11.36
CA GLU A 177 33.49 21.92 -12.43
C GLU A 177 33.89 20.44 -12.63
N VAL A 178 34.06 19.67 -11.55
CA VAL A 178 34.35 18.22 -11.63
C VAL A 178 33.17 17.44 -12.20
N GLU A 179 31.94 17.77 -11.79
CA GLU A 179 30.72 17.12 -12.28
C GLU A 179 30.52 17.37 -13.77
N GLU A 180 30.75 18.60 -14.25
CA GLU A 180 30.74 18.93 -15.69
C GLU A 180 31.78 18.14 -16.49
N LEU A 181 32.99 17.99 -15.94
CA LEU A 181 34.07 17.22 -16.57
C LEU A 181 33.71 15.72 -16.67
N MET A 182 33.09 15.16 -15.63
CA MET A 182 32.60 13.77 -15.61
C MET A 182 31.51 13.55 -16.66
N THR A 183 30.53 14.45 -16.77
CA THR A 183 29.48 14.34 -17.81
C THR A 183 30.05 14.45 -19.22
N ASN A 184 30.98 15.38 -19.46
CA ASN A 184 31.61 15.52 -20.77
C ASN A 184 32.46 14.28 -21.14
N PHE A 185 33.09 13.67 -20.13
CA PHE A 185 33.82 12.43 -20.30
C PHE A 185 32.87 11.27 -20.63
N GLU A 186 31.75 11.14 -19.91
CA GLU A 186 30.73 10.11 -20.15
C GLU A 186 30.14 10.22 -21.57
N GLU A 187 29.79 11.43 -22.02
CA GLU A 187 29.34 11.68 -23.40
C GLU A 187 30.42 11.33 -24.45
N SER A 188 31.69 11.67 -24.20
CA SER A 188 32.79 11.31 -25.11
C SER A 188 33.00 9.80 -25.18
N PHE A 189 32.84 9.09 -24.06
CA PHE A 189 32.93 7.63 -24.02
C PHE A 189 31.79 6.99 -24.80
N ASP A 190 30.55 7.45 -24.63
CA ASP A 190 29.40 6.97 -25.40
C ASP A 190 29.55 7.24 -26.90
N GLU A 191 30.10 8.40 -27.29
CA GLU A 191 30.39 8.73 -28.69
C GLU A 191 31.48 7.81 -29.30
N LEU A 192 32.47 7.42 -28.51
CA LEU A 192 33.50 6.48 -28.96
C LEU A 192 32.94 5.05 -29.07
N LEU A 193 32.15 4.61 -28.09
CA LEU A 193 31.53 3.28 -28.11
C LEU A 193 30.58 3.12 -29.30
N THR A 194 29.80 4.16 -29.63
CA THR A 194 28.90 4.15 -30.79
C THR A 194 29.63 4.21 -32.14
N LYS A 195 30.87 4.70 -32.19
CA LYS A 195 31.71 4.67 -33.41
C LYS A 195 32.48 3.37 -33.62
N VAL A 196 32.68 2.58 -32.55
CA VAL A 196 33.41 1.30 -32.58
C VAL A 196 32.48 0.09 -32.74
N ALA A 197 31.20 0.21 -32.35
CA ALA A 197 30.14 -0.78 -32.58
C ALA A 197 29.57 -0.72 -34.00
#